data_AF-H6SK33-F1
#
_entry.id   AF-H6SK33-F1
#
_cell.length_a   1.000
_cell.length_b   1.000
_cell.length_c   1.000
_cell.angle_alpha   90.00
_cell.angle_beta   90.00
_cell.angle_gamma   90.00
#
_symmetry.space_group_name_H-M   'P 1'
#
loop_
_entity.id
_entity.type
_entity.pdbx_description
1 polymer ?
#
loop_
_entity_poly.entity_id
_entity_poly.type
_entity_poly.pdbx_seq_one_letter_code
_entity_poly.pdbx_strand_id
1 'polypeptide(L)'
;MGCPGSRMSRSWGHCFAPTFQPPKWSSWSCCCGPASLAATTPPRPIAPSMRPSPPIPARSRSDPSRTSPRMCLPRPPAARDGFTLIEMSVVLVLVGLLIGGVLKGQTLIDSTRLKMTVSQWEAVRAAFMAFEDRYGALPGDAPEATVYIGGAHVTNGNGNGIIGPAGLGVSGAAGDESSRAWEHLAAAGYLSGVRLDAGNTVETSSLPARLSGLSFVIIHGRFGTTAGTGHWLRLQDTPSGAPTRNVLSGTQAMEIDSRYDDGNADSGFIVMSSFPGSGVGIADACKNADGTYASGAAQVCTPVFFLQ
;
A
#
# COMPACT_ATOMS: atom_id res chain seq x y z
N MET A 1 49.16 -71.10 -27.96
CA MET A 1 48.38 -71.92 -28.90
C MET A 1 47.02 -71.25 -29.12
N GLY A 2 46.74 -70.86 -30.37
CA GLY A 2 45.38 -70.76 -30.94
C GLY A 2 44.39 -69.68 -30.47
N CYS A 3 44.40 -68.53 -31.13
CA CYS A 3 43.18 -67.82 -31.58
C CYS A 3 42.65 -68.52 -32.87
N PRO A 4 41.53 -68.12 -33.53
CA PRO A 4 40.33 -67.37 -33.13
C PRO A 4 39.01 -67.98 -33.71
N GLY A 5 37.85 -67.34 -33.52
CA GLY A 5 36.60 -67.76 -34.17
C GLY A 5 35.53 -66.66 -34.22
N SER A 6 35.49 -65.94 -35.34
CA SER A 6 34.66 -64.80 -35.69
C SER A 6 33.23 -65.16 -36.10
N ARG A 7 32.27 -64.23 -35.89
CA ARG A 7 31.37 -63.79 -36.98
C ARG A 7 30.69 -62.45 -36.69
N MET A 8 30.94 -61.49 -37.58
CA MET A 8 30.19 -60.25 -37.78
C MET A 8 28.83 -60.54 -38.44
N SER A 9 27.77 -59.83 -38.04
CA SER A 9 26.79 -59.32 -39.01
C SER A 9 26.30 -57.95 -38.57
N ARG A 10 26.56 -56.97 -39.43
CA ARG A 10 26.02 -55.61 -39.39
C ARG A 10 24.56 -55.66 -39.86
N SER A 11 23.65 -54.98 -39.17
CA SER A 11 22.50 -54.36 -39.82
C SER A 11 22.17 -53.05 -39.15
N TRP A 12 22.05 -52.03 -39.99
CA TRP A 12 21.81 -50.64 -39.66
C TRP A 12 20.41 -50.44 -39.08
N GLY A 13 20.31 -49.59 -38.06
CA GLY A 13 19.06 -49.03 -37.54
C GLY A 13 19.36 -47.63 -37.01
N HIS A 14 18.92 -46.63 -37.75
CA HIS A 14 19.28 -45.22 -37.59
C HIS A 14 18.78 -44.62 -36.27
N CYS A 15 19.63 -43.77 -35.68
CA CYS A 15 19.25 -42.76 -34.70
C CYS A 15 18.17 -41.84 -35.29
N PHE A 16 17.02 -41.75 -34.62
CA PHE A 16 16.05 -40.66 -34.84
C PHE A 16 16.14 -39.72 -33.64
N ALA A 17 16.78 -38.57 -33.85
CA ALA A 17 16.62 -37.40 -33.00
C ALA A 17 15.32 -36.67 -33.40
N PRO A 18 14.46 -36.23 -32.48
CA PRO A 18 13.37 -35.34 -32.83
C PRO A 18 13.91 -33.91 -32.96
N THR A 19 14.16 -33.47 -34.19
CA THR A 19 14.33 -32.05 -34.53
C THR A 19 12.97 -31.36 -34.50
N PHE A 20 12.78 -30.49 -33.52
CA PHE A 20 11.66 -29.55 -33.42
C PHE A 20 11.78 -28.51 -34.55
N GLN A 21 10.78 -28.43 -35.44
CA GLN A 21 10.58 -27.32 -36.38
C GLN A 21 9.48 -26.40 -35.87
N PRO A 22 9.71 -25.09 -35.69
CA PRO A 22 8.63 -24.13 -35.49
C PRO A 22 7.97 -23.72 -36.82
N PRO A 23 6.68 -23.32 -36.81
CA PRO A 23 5.95 -22.93 -38.01
C PRO A 23 6.48 -21.62 -38.61
N LYS A 24 6.64 -21.60 -39.94
CA LYS A 24 7.01 -20.43 -40.73
C LYS A 24 5.85 -19.42 -40.74
N TRP A 25 6.07 -18.24 -40.14
CA TRP A 25 5.27 -17.05 -40.38
C TRP A 25 6.04 -16.13 -41.32
N SER A 26 5.31 -15.60 -42.32
CA SER A 26 5.79 -14.73 -43.39
C SER A 26 6.49 -13.48 -42.87
N SER A 27 7.63 -13.17 -43.45
CA SER A 27 8.47 -12.00 -43.22
C SER A 27 7.76 -10.69 -43.60
N TRP A 28 7.59 -9.78 -42.64
CA TRP A 28 7.49 -8.36 -42.91
C TRP A 28 8.83 -7.70 -42.56
N SER A 29 9.50 -7.19 -43.59
CA SER A 29 10.74 -6.45 -43.49
C SER A 29 10.49 -5.08 -42.86
N CYS A 30 11.01 -4.85 -41.66
CA CYS A 30 11.17 -3.49 -41.13
C CYS A 30 12.44 -2.88 -41.72
N CYS A 31 12.27 -1.84 -42.54
CA CYS A 31 13.34 -0.95 -42.98
C CYS A 31 13.86 -0.15 -41.77
N CYS A 32 15.11 -0.37 -41.38
CA CYS A 32 15.88 0.59 -40.57
C CYS A 32 16.78 1.41 -41.51
N GLY A 33 16.42 2.67 -41.71
CA GLY A 33 17.29 3.74 -42.22
C GLY A 33 17.36 4.87 -41.18
N PRO A 34 18.45 5.66 -41.12
CA PRO A 34 18.70 6.59 -40.03
C PRO A 34 17.90 7.89 -40.25
N ALA A 35 16.99 8.21 -39.33
CA ALA A 35 16.23 9.45 -39.37
C ALA A 35 16.75 10.44 -38.32
N SER A 36 17.21 11.57 -38.83
CA SER A 36 17.54 12.80 -38.11
C SER A 36 16.40 13.25 -37.18
N LEU A 37 16.74 13.57 -35.94
CA LEU A 37 15.84 14.12 -34.92
C LEU A 37 15.49 15.58 -35.23
N ALA A 38 14.33 15.81 -35.82
CA ALA A 38 13.63 17.09 -35.77
C ALA A 38 12.44 16.96 -34.81
N ALA A 39 12.50 17.70 -33.70
CA ALA A 39 11.46 17.75 -32.68
C ALA A 39 10.15 18.28 -33.29
N THR A 40 9.11 17.46 -33.28
CA THR A 40 7.73 17.89 -33.59
C THR A 40 6.90 17.77 -32.31
N THR A 41 6.42 18.90 -31.80
CA THR A 41 5.56 18.99 -30.62
C THR A 41 4.15 18.47 -30.91
N PRO A 42 3.45 17.89 -29.92
CA PRO A 42 2.05 17.51 -30.09
C PRO A 42 1.14 18.76 -30.13
N PRO A 43 0.02 18.73 -30.88
CA PRO A 43 -0.92 19.85 -30.94
C PRO A 43 -1.69 20.02 -29.62
N ARG A 44 -1.84 21.27 -29.20
CA ARG A 44 -2.65 21.70 -28.04
C ARG A 44 -4.15 21.44 -28.29
N PRO A 45 -4.95 21.15 -27.25
CA PRO A 45 -6.40 21.12 -27.36
C PRO A 45 -6.97 22.52 -27.66
N ILE A 46 -7.88 22.56 -28.63
CA ILE A 46 -8.61 23.75 -29.07
C ILE A 46 -9.66 24.10 -28.01
N ALA A 47 -9.62 25.33 -27.50
CA ALA A 47 -10.64 25.86 -26.60
C ALA A 47 -11.99 26.06 -27.34
N PRO A 48 -13.15 25.76 -26.73
CA PRO A 48 -14.44 26.04 -27.32
C PRO A 48 -14.66 27.56 -27.47
N SER A 49 -15.14 27.97 -28.64
CA SER A 49 -15.41 29.37 -28.97
C SER A 49 -16.52 29.95 -28.08
N MET A 50 -16.20 31.08 -27.42
CA MET A 50 -17.18 31.93 -26.75
C MET A 50 -18.21 32.42 -27.77
N ARG A 51 -19.49 32.11 -27.51
CA ARG A 51 -20.60 32.79 -28.21
C ARG A 51 -20.71 34.23 -27.69
N PRO A 52 -20.90 35.23 -28.56
CA PRO A 52 -21.16 36.59 -28.12
C PRO A 52 -22.53 36.70 -27.44
N SER A 53 -22.56 37.38 -26.29
CA SER A 53 -23.75 37.74 -25.53
C SER A 53 -24.68 38.66 -26.36
N PRO A 54 -26.02 38.53 -26.24
CA PRO A 54 -26.94 39.45 -26.90
C PRO A 54 -26.86 40.87 -26.29
N PRO A 55 -27.10 41.93 -27.09
CA PRO A 55 -27.11 43.30 -26.60
C PRO A 55 -28.28 43.56 -25.64
N ILE A 56 -27.97 44.24 -24.53
CA ILE A 56 -28.94 44.74 -23.55
C ILE A 56 -29.80 45.82 -24.23
N PRO A 57 -31.14 45.73 -24.23
CA PRO A 57 -31.97 46.79 -24.78
C PRO A 57 -31.88 48.05 -23.92
N ALA A 58 -31.64 49.18 -24.60
CA ALA A 58 -31.55 50.51 -24.00
C ALA A 58 -32.86 50.88 -23.29
N ARG A 59 -32.70 51.36 -22.05
CA ARG A 59 -33.77 51.82 -21.17
C ARG A 59 -34.46 53.05 -21.79
N SER A 60 -35.70 52.87 -22.23
CA SER A 60 -36.61 53.94 -22.65
C SER A 60 -36.78 54.96 -21.50
N ARG A 61 -36.47 56.23 -21.80
CA ARG A 61 -36.73 57.37 -20.92
C ARG A 61 -38.23 57.63 -20.89
N SER A 62 -38.88 57.35 -19.76
CA SER A 62 -40.27 57.73 -19.52
C SER A 62 -40.36 59.22 -19.14
N ASP A 63 -41.10 59.94 -19.96
CA ASP A 63 -41.66 61.30 -19.85
C ASP A 63 -42.14 61.71 -18.43
N PRO A 64 -41.74 62.88 -17.89
CA PRO A 64 -42.25 63.41 -16.64
C PRO A 64 -43.44 64.35 -16.88
N SER A 65 -44.62 63.82 -17.21
CA SER A 65 -45.83 64.66 -17.25
C SER A 65 -47.15 63.87 -17.12
N ARG A 66 -47.37 63.23 -15.97
CA ARG A 66 -48.73 62.86 -15.57
C ARG A 66 -48.89 62.75 -14.05
N THR A 67 -49.24 63.85 -13.43
CA THR A 67 -49.78 63.91 -12.07
C THR A 67 -51.20 63.36 -12.10
N SER A 68 -51.37 62.13 -11.62
CA SER A 68 -52.65 61.62 -11.15
C SER A 68 -52.49 61.23 -9.69
N PRO A 69 -53.32 61.74 -8.77
CA PRO A 69 -53.24 61.36 -7.37
C PRO A 69 -53.69 59.89 -7.24
N ARG A 70 -52.71 58.99 -7.17
CA ARG A 70 -52.96 57.60 -6.74
C ARG A 70 -53.33 57.67 -5.26
N MET A 71 -54.61 57.47 -4.99
CA MET A 71 -55.14 57.25 -3.65
C MET A 71 -54.42 56.01 -3.09
N CYS A 72 -53.51 56.25 -2.16
CA CYS A 72 -52.71 55.22 -1.50
C CYS A 72 -53.64 54.46 -0.54
N LEU A 73 -54.19 53.34 -0.97
CA LEU A 73 -54.78 52.39 -0.04
C LEU A 73 -53.62 51.75 0.76
N PRO A 74 -53.69 51.73 2.10
CA PRO A 74 -52.66 51.10 2.91
C PRO A 74 -52.62 49.60 2.59
N ARG A 75 -51.49 49.14 2.01
CA ARG A 75 -51.18 47.72 1.89
C ARG A 75 -50.97 47.19 3.31
N PRO A 76 -51.69 46.14 3.76
CA PRO A 76 -51.45 45.56 5.06
C PRO A 76 -49.97 45.14 5.14
N PRO A 77 -49.28 45.37 6.27
CA PRO A 77 -47.90 44.97 6.43
C PRO A 77 -47.81 43.46 6.18
N ALA A 78 -46.94 43.05 5.26
CA ALA A 78 -46.58 41.64 5.16
C ALA A 78 -45.96 41.27 6.52
N ALA A 79 -46.63 40.40 7.27
CA ALA A 79 -46.08 39.84 8.49
C ALA A 79 -44.72 39.25 8.14
N ARG A 80 -43.66 39.87 8.65
CA ARG A 80 -42.34 39.27 8.61
C ARG A 80 -42.38 38.22 9.70
N ASP A 81 -42.51 36.95 9.33
CA ASP A 81 -42.30 35.84 10.24
C ASP A 81 -40.85 35.94 10.74
N GLY A 82 -40.71 36.48 11.95
CA GLY A 82 -39.45 36.51 12.65
C GLY A 82 -39.22 35.13 13.25
N PHE A 83 -38.03 34.56 13.01
CA PHE A 83 -37.62 33.32 13.66
C PHE A 83 -37.78 33.45 15.17
N THR A 84 -38.53 32.54 15.76
CA THR A 84 -38.73 32.53 17.20
C THR A 84 -37.40 32.17 17.88
N LEU A 85 -37.17 32.72 19.08
CA LEU A 85 -35.98 32.37 19.87
C LEU A 85 -35.92 30.85 20.14
N ILE A 86 -37.08 30.20 20.25
CA ILE A 86 -37.16 28.75 20.46
C ILE A 86 -36.74 27.97 19.22
N GLU A 87 -37.12 28.40 18.01
CA GLU A 87 -36.68 27.75 16.75
C GLU A 87 -35.17 27.78 16.61
N MET A 88 -34.54 28.93 16.85
CA MET A 88 -33.08 29.02 16.77
C MET A 88 -32.40 28.27 17.93
N SER A 89 -33.03 28.18 19.11
CA SER A 89 -32.46 27.45 20.25
C SER A 89 -32.32 25.95 19.98
N VAL A 90 -33.31 25.32 19.34
CA VAL A 90 -33.24 23.89 19.01
C VAL A 90 -32.23 23.64 17.89
N VAL A 91 -32.16 24.54 16.90
CA VAL A 91 -31.20 24.42 15.80
C VAL A 91 -29.76 24.50 16.31
N LEU A 92 -29.44 25.45 17.20
CA LEU A 92 -28.09 25.56 17.75
C LEU A 92 -27.69 24.35 18.60
N VAL A 93 -28.64 23.76 19.33
CA VAL A 93 -28.39 22.51 20.06
C VAL A 93 -28.14 21.36 19.09
N LEU A 94 -28.96 21.20 18.05
CA LEU A 94 -28.75 20.15 17.05
C LEU A 94 -27.42 20.30 16.32
N VAL A 95 -27.07 21.51 15.85
CA VAL A 95 -25.77 21.76 15.21
C VAL A 95 -24.62 21.52 16.19
N GLY A 96 -24.75 21.95 17.45
CA GLY A 96 -23.76 21.69 18.50
C GLY A 96 -23.55 20.19 18.76
N LEU A 97 -24.63 19.41 18.83
CA LEU A 97 -24.56 17.96 19.01
C LEU A 97 -24.00 17.24 17.78
N LEU A 98 -24.35 17.67 16.57
CA LEU A 98 -23.83 17.11 15.33
C LEU A 98 -22.32 17.37 15.20
N ILE A 99 -21.86 18.61 15.44
CA ILE A 99 -20.43 18.94 15.41
C ILE A 99 -19.67 18.17 16.49
N GLY A 100 -20.21 18.11 17.72
CA GLY A 100 -19.62 17.34 18.81
C GLY A 100 -19.52 15.83 18.49
N GLY A 101 -20.53 15.29 17.81
CA GLY A 101 -20.55 13.90 17.34
C GLY A 101 -19.51 13.61 16.27
N VAL A 102 -19.36 14.49 15.26
CA VAL A 102 -18.41 14.29 14.16
C VAL A 102 -16.96 14.38 14.63
N LEU A 103 -16.64 15.31 15.53
CA LEU A 103 -15.29 15.45 16.09
C LEU A 103 -14.83 14.19 16.83
N LYS A 104 -15.71 13.56 17.59
CA LYS A 104 -15.43 12.28 18.26
C LYS A 104 -15.47 11.08 17.30
N GLY A 105 -16.21 11.19 16.19
CA GLY A 105 -16.30 10.15 15.16
C GLY A 105 -14.98 9.89 14.44
N GLN A 106 -14.15 10.92 14.23
CA GLN A 106 -12.86 10.77 13.52
C GLN A 106 -11.88 9.87 14.29
N THR A 107 -11.72 10.06 15.60
CA THR A 107 -10.82 9.24 16.42
C THR A 107 -11.29 7.79 16.53
N LEU A 108 -12.60 7.54 16.44
CA LEU A 108 -13.15 6.18 16.38
C LEU A 108 -12.82 5.48 15.06
N ILE A 109 -12.85 6.20 13.93
CA ILE A 109 -12.47 5.64 12.63
C ILE A 109 -10.98 5.27 12.64
N ASP A 110 -10.11 6.14 13.15
CA ASP A 110 -8.67 5.90 13.18
C ASP A 110 -8.31 4.72 14.09
N SER A 111 -8.90 4.66 15.29
CA SER A 111 -8.73 3.49 16.17
C SER A 111 -9.24 2.19 15.52
N THR A 112 -10.34 2.24 14.77
CA THR A 112 -10.85 1.05 14.06
C THR A 112 -9.87 0.62 12.96
N ARG A 113 -9.30 1.55 12.19
CA ARG A 113 -8.27 1.24 11.18
C ARG A 113 -7.04 0.60 11.81
N LEU A 114 -6.58 1.10 12.96
CA LEU A 114 -5.47 0.52 13.71
C LEU A 114 -5.79 -0.93 14.14
N LYS A 115 -7.00 -1.19 14.65
CA LYS A 115 -7.43 -2.57 14.99
C LYS A 115 -7.46 -3.50 13.78
N MET A 116 -7.92 -3.00 12.63
CA MET A 116 -7.90 -3.79 11.40
C MET A 116 -6.46 -4.13 10.97
N THR A 117 -5.51 -3.21 11.15
CA THR A 117 -4.08 -3.44 10.87
C THR A 117 -3.50 -4.53 11.78
N VAL A 118 -3.82 -4.54 13.07
CA VAL A 118 -3.43 -5.62 14.00
C VAL A 118 -4.03 -6.96 13.55
N SER A 119 -5.31 -6.98 13.15
CA SER A 119 -5.93 -8.18 12.61
C SER A 119 -5.31 -8.65 11.30
N GLN A 120 -4.81 -7.74 10.45
CA GLN A 120 -4.05 -8.10 9.25
C GLN A 120 -2.72 -8.76 9.61
N TRP A 121 -2.01 -8.24 10.62
CA TRP A 121 -0.75 -8.85 11.07
C TRP A 121 -0.96 -10.30 11.53
N GLU A 122 -1.98 -10.57 12.35
CA GLU A 122 -2.29 -11.94 12.80
C GLU A 122 -2.64 -12.86 11.62
N ALA A 123 -3.37 -12.36 10.62
CA ALA A 123 -3.66 -13.11 9.41
C ALA A 123 -2.39 -13.43 8.60
N VAL A 124 -1.47 -12.47 8.50
CA VAL A 124 -0.16 -12.69 7.84
C VAL A 124 0.66 -13.72 8.61
N ARG A 125 0.73 -13.61 9.94
CA ARG A 125 1.46 -14.56 10.79
C ARG A 125 0.92 -15.98 10.65
N ALA A 126 -0.40 -16.15 10.67
CA ALA A 126 -1.04 -17.45 10.44
C ALA A 126 -0.74 -18.00 9.02
N ALA A 127 -0.75 -17.14 8.00
CA ALA A 127 -0.41 -17.51 6.64
C ALA A 127 1.05 -17.96 6.50
N PHE A 128 1.98 -17.33 7.20
CA PHE A 128 3.39 -17.74 7.25
C PHE A 128 3.54 -19.14 7.83
N MET A 129 2.95 -19.39 9.01
CA MET A 129 3.02 -20.70 9.65
C MET A 129 2.37 -21.80 8.79
N ALA A 130 1.23 -21.51 8.16
CA ALA A 130 0.56 -22.46 7.27
C ALA A 130 1.37 -22.75 6.00
N PHE A 131 2.05 -21.74 5.46
CA PHE A 131 2.94 -21.91 4.31
C PHE A 131 4.14 -22.78 4.67
N GLU A 132 4.78 -22.52 5.81
CA GLU A 132 5.92 -23.30 6.28
C GLU A 132 5.53 -24.75 6.58
N ASP A 133 4.40 -25.00 7.25
CA ASP A 133 3.90 -26.35 7.52
C ASP A 133 3.63 -27.13 6.22
N ARG A 134 3.09 -26.46 5.20
CA ARG A 134 2.75 -27.10 3.92
C ARG A 134 3.97 -27.40 3.05
N TYR A 135 4.92 -26.47 2.97
CA TYR A 135 6.02 -26.50 1.99
C TYR A 135 7.40 -26.74 2.61
N GLY A 136 7.54 -26.70 3.93
CA GLY A 136 8.81 -26.88 4.64
C GLY A 136 9.82 -25.76 4.36
N ALA A 137 9.35 -24.60 3.92
CA ALA A 137 10.18 -23.44 3.60
C ALA A 137 9.42 -22.15 3.90
N LEU A 138 10.14 -21.06 4.16
CA LEU A 138 9.53 -19.75 4.38
C LEU A 138 9.06 -19.12 3.05
N PRO A 139 7.95 -18.36 3.06
CA PRO A 139 7.52 -17.63 1.88
C PRO A 139 8.58 -16.61 1.47
N GLY A 140 8.85 -16.50 0.18
CA GLY A 140 9.88 -15.63 -0.39
C GLY A 140 11.28 -16.26 -0.44
N ASP A 141 11.63 -17.11 0.53
CA ASP A 141 12.91 -17.83 0.63
C ASP A 141 12.86 -19.24 -0.01
N ALA A 142 11.67 -19.76 -0.26
CA ALA A 142 11.42 -21.06 -0.90
C ALA A 142 12.23 -21.35 -2.20
N PRO A 143 13.19 -22.31 -2.22
CA PRO A 143 14.11 -22.53 -3.34
C PRO A 143 13.49 -23.18 -4.58
N GLU A 144 12.36 -23.87 -4.41
CA GLU A 144 11.64 -24.56 -5.50
C GLU A 144 10.18 -24.06 -5.64
N ALA A 145 9.89 -22.83 -5.21
CA ALA A 145 8.54 -22.23 -5.21
C ALA A 145 7.79 -22.39 -6.55
N THR A 146 8.49 -22.21 -7.67
CA THR A 146 7.94 -22.34 -9.03
C THR A 146 7.43 -23.75 -9.35
N VAL A 147 7.93 -24.77 -8.68
CA VAL A 147 7.55 -26.18 -8.89
C VAL A 147 6.24 -26.50 -8.18
N TYR A 148 6.03 -26.00 -6.96
CA TYR A 148 4.93 -26.44 -6.11
C TYR A 148 3.81 -25.42 -5.85
N ILE A 149 4.03 -24.11 -6.04
CA ILE A 149 2.98 -23.08 -5.86
C ILE A 149 2.32 -22.74 -7.19
N GLY A 150 3.10 -22.66 -8.27
CA GLY A 150 2.64 -22.22 -9.59
C GLY A 150 2.14 -20.76 -9.60
N GLY A 151 2.24 -20.08 -10.74
CA GLY A 151 1.73 -18.70 -10.90
C GLY A 151 2.70 -17.80 -11.64
N ALA A 152 2.16 -16.81 -12.36
CA ALA A 152 2.93 -15.95 -13.27
C ALA A 152 3.99 -15.09 -12.58
N HIS A 153 3.79 -14.77 -11.29
CA HIS A 153 4.68 -13.93 -10.50
C HIS A 153 5.53 -14.73 -9.49
N VAL A 154 5.36 -16.05 -9.42
CA VAL A 154 6.11 -16.86 -8.46
C VAL A 154 7.54 -17.06 -8.97
N THR A 155 8.51 -16.68 -8.14
CA THR A 155 9.94 -16.90 -8.39
C THR A 155 10.59 -17.61 -7.21
N ASN A 156 11.66 -18.36 -7.45
CA ASN A 156 12.35 -19.10 -6.39
C ASN A 156 13.15 -18.14 -5.48
N GLY A 157 13.11 -18.38 -4.16
CA GLY A 157 14.02 -17.81 -3.18
C GLY A 157 15.36 -18.56 -3.14
N ASN A 158 16.22 -18.19 -2.20
CA ASN A 158 17.56 -18.77 -2.09
C ASN A 158 17.67 -19.93 -1.07
N GLY A 159 16.71 -20.09 -0.16
CA GLY A 159 16.62 -21.17 0.82
C GLY A 159 17.55 -21.01 2.02
N ASN A 160 17.90 -19.79 2.41
CA ASN A 160 18.85 -19.51 3.51
C ASN A 160 18.16 -19.30 4.87
N GLY A 161 16.83 -19.40 4.95
CA GLY A 161 16.05 -19.18 6.17
C GLY A 161 15.85 -17.72 6.53
N ILE A 162 16.18 -16.77 5.65
CA ILE A 162 16.07 -15.33 5.85
C ILE A 162 15.24 -14.75 4.71
N ILE A 163 14.31 -13.85 5.03
CA ILE A 163 13.52 -13.15 4.01
C ILE A 163 14.06 -11.72 3.93
N GLY A 164 14.71 -11.40 2.81
CA GLY A 164 15.32 -10.10 2.56
C GLY A 164 16.79 -10.04 2.97
N PRO A 165 17.41 -8.85 2.97
CA PRO A 165 18.81 -8.71 3.40
C PRO A 165 18.96 -8.96 4.90
N ALA A 166 20.12 -9.50 5.30
CA ALA A 166 20.45 -9.62 6.72
C ALA A 166 20.65 -8.22 7.34
N GLY A 167 19.95 -7.94 8.44
CA GLY A 167 19.93 -6.63 9.10
C GLY A 167 18.70 -5.81 8.74
N LEU A 168 18.37 -4.80 9.55
CA LEU A 168 17.08 -4.06 9.54
C LEU A 168 16.71 -3.30 8.24
N GLY A 169 17.49 -3.49 7.18
CA GLY A 169 17.24 -2.96 5.86
C GLY A 169 16.12 -3.69 5.12
N VAL A 170 15.50 -2.99 4.19
CA VAL A 170 14.67 -3.57 3.13
C VAL A 170 15.45 -3.34 1.85
N SER A 171 15.64 -4.36 1.03
CA SER A 171 16.25 -4.12 -0.27
C SER A 171 15.24 -3.38 -1.16
N GLY A 172 15.69 -2.30 -1.82
CA GLY A 172 14.86 -1.56 -2.77
C GLY A 172 14.79 -2.20 -4.15
N ALA A 173 15.30 -3.43 -4.30
CA ALA A 173 15.38 -4.11 -5.58
C ALA A 173 14.07 -4.81 -5.92
N ALA A 174 13.65 -4.73 -7.18
CA ALA A 174 12.55 -5.54 -7.69
C ALA A 174 12.91 -7.03 -7.57
N GLY A 175 11.98 -7.84 -7.07
CA GLY A 175 12.18 -9.29 -6.89
C GLY A 175 13.02 -9.66 -5.67
N ASP A 176 13.07 -8.82 -4.64
CA ASP A 176 13.57 -9.22 -3.32
C ASP A 176 12.68 -10.31 -2.70
N GLU A 177 13.25 -11.12 -1.82
CA GLU A 177 12.54 -12.17 -1.09
C GLU A 177 11.39 -11.61 -0.26
N SER A 178 11.54 -10.39 0.28
CA SER A 178 10.48 -9.64 0.94
C SER A 178 9.25 -9.43 0.04
N SER A 179 9.45 -9.11 -1.25
CA SER A 179 8.37 -8.99 -2.24
C SER A 179 7.85 -10.35 -2.71
N ARG A 180 8.74 -11.33 -2.89
CA ARG A 180 8.39 -12.70 -3.28
C ARG A 180 7.55 -13.41 -2.22
N ALA A 181 7.75 -13.10 -0.95
CA ALA A 181 6.92 -13.63 0.13
C ALA A 181 5.44 -13.29 -0.10
N TRP A 182 5.14 -12.06 -0.53
CA TRP A 182 3.78 -11.67 -0.87
C TRP A 182 3.23 -12.42 -2.09
N GLU A 183 4.06 -12.65 -3.11
CA GLU A 183 3.71 -13.44 -4.30
C GLU A 183 3.41 -14.89 -3.94
N HIS A 184 4.26 -15.51 -3.12
CA HIS A 184 4.12 -16.89 -2.67
C HIS A 184 2.84 -17.08 -1.85
N LEU A 185 2.57 -16.18 -0.90
CA LEU A 185 1.37 -16.24 -0.06
C LEU A 185 0.09 -15.98 -0.85
N ALA A 186 0.12 -15.08 -1.83
CA ALA A 186 -1.00 -14.81 -2.72
C ALA A 186 -1.27 -15.98 -3.67
N ALA A 187 -0.22 -16.52 -4.30
CA ALA A 187 -0.33 -17.62 -5.26
C ALA A 187 -0.74 -18.94 -4.59
N ALA A 188 -0.26 -19.20 -3.37
CA ALA A 188 -0.69 -20.34 -2.56
C ALA A 188 -2.11 -20.19 -1.98
N GLY A 189 -2.74 -19.02 -2.11
CA GLY A 189 -4.11 -18.77 -1.64
C GLY A 189 -4.25 -18.52 -0.14
N TYR A 190 -3.15 -18.28 0.59
CA TYR A 190 -3.19 -17.99 2.03
C TYR A 190 -3.57 -16.54 2.34
N LEU A 191 -3.25 -15.60 1.46
CA LEU A 191 -3.57 -14.18 1.62
C LEU A 191 -4.30 -13.61 0.41
N SER A 192 -5.21 -12.67 0.68
CA SER A 192 -5.92 -11.90 -0.35
C SER A 192 -5.63 -10.41 -0.21
N GLY A 193 -5.81 -9.66 -1.30
CA GLY A 193 -5.56 -8.22 -1.32
C GLY A 193 -4.09 -7.82 -1.46
N VAL A 194 -3.20 -8.78 -1.73
CA VAL A 194 -1.83 -8.52 -2.15
C VAL A 194 -1.85 -7.83 -3.52
N ARG A 195 -1.10 -6.74 -3.66
CA ARG A 195 -0.81 -6.11 -4.94
C ARG A 195 0.43 -6.80 -5.50
N LEU A 196 0.28 -7.50 -6.63
CA LEU A 196 1.40 -8.14 -7.33
C LEU A 196 2.02 -7.16 -8.32
N ASP A 197 3.34 -7.21 -8.47
CA ASP A 197 4.05 -6.47 -9.52
C ASP A 197 3.53 -6.92 -10.90
N ALA A 198 3.17 -5.96 -11.75
CA ALA A 198 2.70 -6.22 -13.11
C ALA A 198 3.83 -6.55 -14.11
N GLY A 199 5.08 -6.70 -13.64
CA GLY A 199 6.22 -7.11 -14.45
C GLY A 199 6.72 -6.02 -15.40
N ASN A 200 6.34 -4.77 -15.16
CA ASN A 200 6.77 -3.62 -15.96
C ASN A 200 6.94 -2.40 -15.05
N THR A 201 8.19 -2.15 -14.63
CA THR A 201 8.70 -1.03 -13.80
C THR A 201 8.46 -1.11 -12.29
N VAL A 202 9.57 -1.04 -11.52
CA VAL A 202 9.82 -0.51 -10.13
C VAL A 202 8.85 -0.85 -8.98
N GLU A 203 7.63 -1.29 -9.25
CA GLU A 203 6.63 -1.63 -8.27
C GLU A 203 6.95 -2.99 -7.66
N THR A 204 6.93 -3.06 -6.34
CA THR A 204 7.18 -4.29 -5.61
C THR A 204 5.87 -4.90 -5.16
N SER A 205 5.78 -6.24 -5.28
CA SER A 205 4.67 -6.99 -4.70
C SER A 205 4.56 -6.64 -3.21
N SER A 206 3.37 -6.22 -2.77
CA SER A 206 3.18 -5.63 -1.44
C SER A 206 1.78 -5.87 -0.91
N LEU A 207 1.65 -5.86 0.42
CA LEU A 207 0.37 -5.94 1.11
C LEU A 207 -0.02 -4.56 1.65
N PRO A 208 -1.03 -3.89 1.08
CA PRO A 208 -1.54 -2.63 1.63
C PRO A 208 -2.10 -2.81 3.03
N ALA A 209 -1.73 -1.91 3.94
CA ALA A 209 -2.35 -1.84 5.25
C ALA A 209 -3.75 -1.21 5.15
N ARG A 210 -4.60 -1.47 6.15
CA ARG A 210 -5.92 -0.82 6.26
C ARG A 210 -5.82 0.66 6.66
N LEU A 211 -4.64 1.10 7.06
CA LEU A 211 -4.27 2.50 7.17
C LEU A 211 -3.86 3.03 5.78
N SER A 212 -4.53 4.09 5.34
CA SER A 212 -4.37 4.65 4.01
C SER A 212 -2.93 5.10 3.72
N GLY A 213 -2.41 4.73 2.55
CA GLY A 213 -1.08 5.14 2.09
C GLY A 213 0.08 4.45 2.82
N LEU A 214 -0.19 3.30 3.45
CA LEU A 214 0.81 2.46 4.08
C LEU A 214 0.74 1.03 3.56
N SER A 215 1.85 0.34 3.67
CA SER A 215 2.03 -1.07 3.30
C SER A 215 2.82 -1.79 4.36
N PHE A 216 2.64 -3.10 4.40
CA PHE A 216 3.48 -3.97 5.20
C PHE A 216 4.69 -4.41 4.39
N VAL A 217 5.83 -4.46 5.07
CA VAL A 217 7.10 -4.95 4.52
C VAL A 217 7.71 -5.92 5.51
N ILE A 218 8.20 -7.04 4.99
CA ILE A 218 8.88 -8.06 5.78
C ILE A 218 10.35 -7.67 5.90
N ILE A 219 10.89 -7.77 7.11
CA ILE A 219 12.29 -7.50 7.43
C ILE A 219 12.83 -8.58 8.34
N HIS A 220 14.15 -8.77 8.32
CA HIS A 220 14.82 -9.72 9.18
C HIS A 220 15.86 -9.03 10.06
N GLY A 221 15.83 -9.33 11.34
CA GLY A 221 16.80 -8.77 12.28
C GLY A 221 16.35 -8.86 13.72
N ARG A 222 17.04 -8.12 14.58
CA ARG A 222 16.74 -8.06 16.00
C ARG A 222 16.00 -6.77 16.32
N PHE A 223 14.77 -6.89 16.80
CA PHE A 223 13.98 -5.81 17.39
C PHE A 223 13.67 -6.12 18.84
N GLY A 224 13.62 -5.08 19.66
CA GLY A 224 13.29 -5.19 21.07
C GLY A 224 14.23 -6.07 21.90
N THR A 225 13.98 -6.05 23.19
CA THR A 225 14.62 -6.84 24.24
C THR A 225 14.08 -8.27 24.26
N THR A 226 12.88 -8.49 23.72
CA THR A 226 12.23 -9.79 23.65
C THR A 226 12.79 -10.63 22.50
N ALA A 227 13.80 -11.43 22.86
CA ALA A 227 14.28 -12.65 22.21
C ALA A 227 14.52 -12.64 20.67
N GLY A 228 15.80 -12.57 20.32
CA GLY A 228 16.33 -13.18 19.09
C GLY A 228 16.35 -12.32 17.84
N THR A 229 17.09 -12.82 16.85
CA THR A 229 17.02 -12.35 15.47
C THR A 229 15.91 -13.15 14.79
N GLY A 230 14.94 -12.46 14.19
CA GLY A 230 13.76 -13.10 13.59
C GLY A 230 13.18 -12.28 12.45
N HIS A 231 12.02 -12.70 11.96
CA HIS A 231 11.28 -12.02 10.90
C HIS A 231 10.20 -11.13 11.50
N TRP A 232 10.10 -9.93 10.95
CA TRP A 232 9.18 -8.93 11.43
C TRP A 232 8.42 -8.29 10.29
N LEU A 233 7.22 -7.85 10.60
CA LEU A 233 6.34 -7.11 9.74
C LEU A 233 6.40 -5.63 10.12
N ARG A 234 7.05 -4.82 9.31
CA ARG A 234 7.09 -3.37 9.52
C ARG A 234 5.99 -2.70 8.73
N LEU A 235 5.28 -1.78 9.39
CA LEU A 235 4.36 -0.88 8.71
C LEU A 235 5.12 0.36 8.22
N GLN A 236 5.01 0.70 6.95
CA GLN A 236 5.71 1.86 6.37
C GLN A 236 4.94 2.50 5.21
N ASP A 237 5.37 3.69 4.78
CA ASP A 237 4.73 4.49 3.74
C ASP A 237 5.17 4.13 2.31
N THR A 238 6.26 3.39 2.17
CA THR A 238 6.78 2.89 0.89
C THR A 238 6.66 1.36 0.83
N PRO A 239 6.25 0.74 -0.29
CA PRO A 239 6.14 -0.72 -0.39
C PRO A 239 7.51 -1.43 -0.47
N SER A 240 8.58 -0.70 -0.78
CA SER A 240 9.95 -1.17 -0.79
C SER A 240 10.93 -0.10 -0.34
N GLY A 241 12.15 -0.53 -0.01
CA GLY A 241 13.20 0.34 0.50
C GLY A 241 12.92 0.90 1.90
N ALA A 242 13.68 1.93 2.25
CA ALA A 242 13.58 2.58 3.54
C ALA A 242 12.27 3.41 3.67
N PRO A 243 11.61 3.40 4.84
CA PRO A 243 10.53 4.34 5.13
C PRO A 243 10.95 5.79 4.92
N THR A 244 10.03 6.68 4.59
CA THR A 244 10.32 8.13 4.51
C THR A 244 9.76 8.91 5.68
N ARG A 245 8.85 8.29 6.44
CA ARG A 245 8.24 8.87 7.63
C ARG A 245 7.89 7.81 8.66
N ASN A 246 7.75 8.27 9.89
CA ASN A 246 7.10 7.51 10.94
C ASN A 246 5.58 7.48 10.74
N VAL A 247 4.94 6.45 11.27
CA VAL A 247 3.59 6.05 10.86
C VAL A 247 2.50 6.43 11.86
N LEU A 248 2.80 6.29 13.15
CA LEU A 248 1.86 6.49 14.25
C LEU A 248 2.32 7.63 15.15
N SER A 249 1.38 8.30 15.81
CA SER A 249 1.74 9.15 16.96
C SER A 249 2.17 8.31 18.16
N GLY A 250 2.95 8.88 19.07
CA GLY A 250 3.30 8.20 20.33
C GLY A 250 2.09 7.75 21.15
N THR A 251 1.01 8.55 21.14
CA THR A 251 -0.26 8.19 21.81
C THR A 251 -0.95 6.98 21.15
N GLN A 252 -0.95 6.90 19.82
CA GLN A 252 -1.51 5.77 19.09
C GLN A 252 -0.67 4.51 19.30
N ALA A 253 0.65 4.64 19.30
CA ALA A 253 1.57 3.53 19.55
C ALA A 253 1.36 2.94 20.95
N MET A 254 1.35 3.79 21.98
CA MET A 254 1.08 3.39 23.36
C MET A 254 -0.31 2.76 23.51
N GLU A 255 -1.34 3.29 22.82
CA GLU A 255 -2.68 2.69 22.86
C GLU A 255 -2.71 1.28 22.25
N ILE A 256 -1.99 1.03 21.15
CA ILE A 256 -1.95 -0.30 20.53
C ILE A 256 -1.20 -1.27 21.44
N ASP A 257 -0.02 -0.89 21.86
CA ASP A 257 0.86 -1.72 22.67
C ASP A 257 0.21 -2.11 24.00
N SER A 258 -0.32 -1.13 24.75
CA SER A 258 -1.04 -1.42 26.01
C SER A 258 -2.33 -2.25 25.84
N ARG A 259 -2.87 -2.36 24.62
CA ARG A 259 -4.08 -3.16 24.34
C ARG A 259 -3.78 -4.55 23.81
N TYR A 260 -2.67 -4.73 23.10
CA TYR A 260 -2.38 -5.95 22.33
C TYR A 260 -1.06 -6.62 22.71
N ASP A 261 -0.24 -5.98 23.54
CA ASP A 261 1.06 -6.49 23.95
C ASP A 261 1.33 -6.18 25.45
N ASP A 262 2.44 -5.52 25.81
CA ASP A 262 2.88 -5.37 27.20
C ASP A 262 3.00 -3.90 27.68
N GLY A 263 2.76 -2.94 26.78
CA GLY A 263 2.86 -1.51 27.07
C GLY A 263 4.30 -0.96 27.09
N ASN A 264 5.28 -1.77 26.72
CA ASN A 264 6.67 -1.39 26.57
C ASN A 264 7.08 -1.42 25.08
N ALA A 265 7.53 -0.27 24.58
CA ALA A 265 7.86 -0.07 23.18
C ALA A 265 9.05 -0.92 22.68
N ASP A 266 9.81 -1.55 23.59
CA ASP A 266 10.99 -2.36 23.31
C ASP A 266 10.79 -3.84 23.61
N SER A 267 9.60 -4.33 23.97
CA SER A 267 9.40 -5.75 24.26
C SER A 267 8.13 -6.29 23.60
N GLY A 268 7.90 -7.59 23.79
CA GLY A 268 6.73 -8.29 23.31
C GLY A 268 6.75 -8.63 21.82
N PHE A 269 5.57 -8.78 21.24
CA PHE A 269 5.35 -9.10 19.83
C PHE A 269 5.13 -7.86 18.96
N ILE A 270 4.95 -6.68 19.56
CA ILE A 270 4.69 -5.41 18.90
C ILE A 270 5.71 -4.39 19.41
N VAL A 271 6.85 -4.35 18.74
CA VAL A 271 7.91 -3.40 19.06
C VAL A 271 7.66 -2.08 18.32
N MET A 272 7.91 -0.96 18.99
CA MET A 272 7.86 0.36 18.39
C MET A 272 9.28 0.91 18.23
N SER A 273 9.54 1.57 17.10
CA SER A 273 10.78 2.31 16.89
C SER A 273 10.52 3.53 16.02
N SER A 274 11.35 4.55 16.14
CA SER A 274 11.41 5.61 15.14
C SER A 274 12.26 5.17 13.95
N PHE A 275 11.89 5.53 12.73
CA PHE A 275 12.70 5.33 11.52
C PHE A 275 13.98 6.20 11.57
N PRO A 276 15.17 5.70 11.18
CA PRO A 276 15.49 4.42 10.51
C PRO A 276 15.52 3.15 11.36
N GLY A 277 15.07 3.20 12.60
CA GLY A 277 15.11 2.11 13.55
C GLY A 277 16.33 2.29 14.44
N SER A 278 16.10 2.47 15.73
CA SER A 278 17.13 2.35 16.74
C SER A 278 17.25 0.90 17.17
N GLY A 279 18.49 0.45 17.40
CA GLY A 279 18.73 -0.86 17.99
C GLY A 279 18.10 -1.00 19.38
N VAL A 280 18.05 -2.22 19.88
CA VAL A 280 17.49 -2.57 21.18
C VAL A 280 18.15 -1.78 22.32
N GLY A 281 17.36 -1.20 23.22
CA GLY A 281 17.87 -0.47 24.40
C GLY A 281 18.51 0.88 24.04
N ILE A 282 18.19 1.41 22.87
CA ILE A 282 18.63 2.74 22.42
C ILE A 282 17.41 3.66 22.40
N ALA A 283 17.50 4.77 23.12
CA ALA A 283 16.48 5.81 23.10
C ALA A 283 16.34 6.44 21.71
N ASP A 284 15.12 6.77 21.33
CA ASP A 284 14.78 7.38 20.05
C ASP A 284 13.56 8.31 20.16
N ALA A 285 13.00 8.78 19.03
CA ALA A 285 11.88 9.72 19.05
C ALA A 285 10.56 9.09 19.57
N CYS A 286 10.47 7.76 19.61
CA CYS A 286 9.32 7.00 20.07
C CYS A 286 9.47 6.54 21.53
N LYS A 287 10.67 6.13 21.94
CA LYS A 287 10.92 5.48 23.24
C LYS A 287 12.22 5.91 23.92
N ASN A 288 12.30 5.71 25.21
CA ASN A 288 13.50 5.86 26.02
C ASN A 288 14.34 4.55 25.99
N ALA A 289 15.57 4.61 26.49
CA ALA A 289 16.48 3.45 26.50
C ALA A 289 16.02 2.29 27.40
N ASP A 290 15.09 2.56 28.32
CA ASP A 290 14.44 1.57 29.18
C ASP A 290 13.21 0.92 28.52
N GLY A 291 12.89 1.31 27.28
CA GLY A 291 11.73 0.83 26.52
C GLY A 291 10.41 1.54 26.83
N THR A 292 10.39 2.46 27.79
CA THR A 292 9.20 3.28 28.02
C THR A 292 8.98 4.23 26.85
N TYR A 293 7.72 4.49 26.48
CA TYR A 293 7.42 5.54 25.52
C TYR A 293 8.00 6.87 26.01
N ALA A 294 8.68 7.59 25.12
CA ALA A 294 9.13 8.93 25.45
C ALA A 294 7.90 9.82 25.76
N SER A 295 8.09 10.99 26.36
CA SER A 295 6.99 11.91 26.68
C SER A 295 7.11 13.19 25.85
N GLY A 296 6.12 13.51 25.02
CA GLY A 296 6.11 14.78 24.26
C GLY A 296 5.12 14.82 23.09
N ALA A 297 4.78 16.01 22.61
CA ALA A 297 3.72 16.22 21.61
C ALA A 297 4.10 15.81 20.16
N ALA A 298 5.38 15.60 19.87
CA ALA A 298 5.88 15.32 18.51
C ALA A 298 6.33 13.86 18.32
N GLN A 299 5.93 12.95 19.20
CA GLN A 299 6.36 11.57 19.13
C GLN A 299 5.77 10.88 17.92
N VAL A 300 6.66 10.26 17.17
CA VAL A 300 6.31 9.53 15.96
C VAL A 300 6.99 8.17 15.99
N CYS A 301 6.17 7.14 15.80
CA CYS A 301 6.51 5.75 16.02
C CYS A 301 6.19 4.93 14.77
N THR A 302 6.97 3.90 14.54
CA THR A 302 6.76 2.92 13.47
C THR A 302 6.60 1.55 14.14
N PRO A 303 5.42 0.92 14.03
CA PRO A 303 5.20 -0.38 14.61
C PRO A 303 5.87 -1.48 13.79
N VAL A 304 6.48 -2.41 14.49
CA VAL A 304 7.14 -3.59 13.95
C VAL A 304 6.58 -4.80 14.68
N PHE A 305 5.85 -5.64 13.95
CA PHE A 305 5.14 -6.78 14.51
C PHE A 305 5.94 -8.07 14.28
N PHE A 306 6.07 -8.91 15.29
CA PHE A 306 6.81 -10.17 15.18
C PHE A 306 6.07 -11.18 14.29
N LEU A 307 6.78 -11.84 13.38
CA LEU A 307 6.23 -12.93 12.57
C LEU A 307 6.69 -14.30 13.07
N GLN A 308 8.01 -14.49 13.19
CA GLN A 308 8.65 -15.77 13.49
C GLN A 308 10.08 -15.61 13.99
#